data_AF-A0A920SU26-F1
#
_entry.id   AF-A0A920SU26-F1
#
_cell.length_a   1.000
_cell.length_b   1.000
_cell.length_c   1.000
_cell.angle_alpha   90.00
_cell.angle_beta   90.00
_cell.angle_gamma   90.00
#
_symmetry.space_group_name_H-M   'P 1'
#
loop_
_entity.id
_entity.type
_entity.pdbx_description
1 polymer ?
#
loop_
_entity_poly.entity_id
_entity_poly.type
_entity_poly.pdbx_seq_one_letter_code
_entity_poly.pdbx_strand_id
1 'polypeptide(L)'
;MISGKQRDQRNRTRCFQETRNGQGVYFAQTVDRETSLYEHVFAYGSNAGQDGVIIATRAKKQFGENGDRFLVLENGVRYEGVRVNQPTDG
;
A
#
# COMPACT_ATOMS: atom_id res chain seq x y z
N MET A 1 16.41 35.83 1.21
CA MET A 1 15.78 35.00 2.25
C MET A 1 14.55 34.31 1.66
N ILE A 2 14.55 32.97 1.75
CA ILE A 2 13.44 31.99 1.59
C ILE A 2 12.54 32.09 0.34
N SER A 3 12.99 31.48 -0.77
CA SER A 3 12.07 30.98 -1.80
C SER A 3 11.63 29.58 -1.38
N GLY A 4 10.51 29.51 -0.65
CA GLY A 4 9.81 28.25 -0.42
C GLY A 4 9.12 27.86 -1.72
N LYS A 5 9.74 26.96 -2.51
CA LYS A 5 9.06 26.29 -3.63
C LYS A 5 7.74 25.74 -3.10
N GLN A 6 6.62 26.33 -3.50
CA GLN A 6 5.31 25.70 -3.40
C GLN A 6 5.45 24.34 -4.09
N ARG A 7 5.45 23.26 -3.30
CA ARG A 7 5.43 21.90 -3.86
C ARG A 7 4.16 21.80 -4.69
N ASP A 8 4.31 21.58 -6.00
CA ASP A 8 3.19 21.57 -6.93
C ASP A 8 2.17 20.51 -6.49
N GLN A 9 1.03 20.96 -5.99
CA GLN A 9 -0.03 20.10 -5.47
C GLN A 9 -0.68 19.26 -6.58
N ARG A 10 -0.40 19.57 -7.86
CA ARG A 10 -0.99 18.92 -9.05
C ARG A 10 -0.48 17.49 -9.32
N ASN A 11 0.58 17.03 -8.66
CA ASN A 11 1.08 15.65 -8.85
C ASN A 11 0.57 14.64 -7.82
N ARG A 12 -0.25 15.06 -6.84
CA ARG A 12 -0.76 14.19 -5.78
C ARG A 12 -2.05 13.49 -6.24
N THR A 13 -1.91 12.24 -6.68
CA THR A 13 -3.05 11.42 -7.13
C THR A 13 -3.38 10.36 -6.08
N ARG A 14 -4.67 10.02 -5.93
CA ARG A 14 -5.13 8.84 -5.17
C ARG A 14 -5.07 7.63 -6.09
N CYS A 15 -4.49 6.51 -5.64
CA CYS A 15 -4.47 5.30 -6.46
C CYS A 15 -4.96 4.08 -5.70
N PHE A 16 -5.78 3.27 -6.37
CA PHE A 16 -5.98 1.86 -6.06
C PHE A 16 -5.15 1.04 -7.05
N GLN A 17 -4.47 0.01 -6.57
CA GLN A 17 -3.68 -0.87 -7.42
C GLN A 17 -3.70 -2.30 -6.89
N GLU A 18 -3.85 -3.24 -7.81
CA GLU A 18 -3.75 -4.67 -7.54
C GLU A 18 -2.29 -5.09 -7.45
N THR A 19 -1.96 -5.98 -6.50
CA THR A 19 -0.63 -6.57 -6.41
C THR A 19 -0.46 -7.67 -7.45
N ARG A 20 0.79 -8.05 -7.75
CA ARG A 20 1.11 -9.10 -8.72
C ARG A 20 0.33 -10.38 -8.39
N ASN A 21 -0.25 -11.00 -9.43
CA ASN A 21 -1.06 -12.23 -9.37
C ASN A 21 -2.41 -12.13 -8.63
N GLY A 22 -2.92 -10.92 -8.37
CA GLY A 22 -4.25 -10.70 -7.79
C GLY A 22 -4.43 -11.15 -6.35
N GLN A 23 -3.33 -11.37 -5.64
CA GLN A 23 -3.35 -11.85 -4.25
C GLN A 23 -3.58 -10.72 -3.22
N GLY A 24 -3.76 -9.48 -3.69
CA GLY A 24 -3.91 -8.33 -2.82
C GLY A 24 -4.16 -7.04 -3.58
N VAL A 25 -4.47 -6.00 -2.81
CA VAL A 25 -4.69 -4.64 -3.30
C VAL A 25 -4.06 -3.66 -2.33
N TYR A 26 -3.65 -2.51 -2.84
CA TYR A 26 -3.35 -1.37 -1.99
C TYR A 26 -3.98 -0.10 -2.51
N PHE A 27 -4.22 0.80 -1.57
CA PHE A 27 -4.67 2.15 -1.79
C PHE A 27 -3.65 3.11 -1.18
N ALA A 28 -3.32 4.18 -1.89
CA ALA A 28 -2.57 5.30 -1.35
C ALA A 28 -3.35 6.59 -1.57
N GLN A 29 -3.56 7.35 -0.50
CA GLN A 29 -4.28 8.62 -0.57
C GLN A 29 -3.45 9.70 -1.28
N THR A 30 -2.14 9.65 -1.12
CA THR A 30 -1.22 10.48 -1.90
C THR A 30 -0.19 9.61 -2.57
N VAL A 31 0.01 9.88 -3.86
CA VAL A 31 1.15 9.38 -4.63
C VAL A 31 1.90 10.55 -5.19
N ASP A 32 3.19 10.63 -4.89
CA ASP A 32 4.16 11.45 -5.60
C ASP A 32 4.97 10.52 -6.53
N ARG A 33 4.76 10.68 -7.84
CA ARG A 33 5.39 9.81 -8.85
C ARG A 33 6.85 10.15 -9.10
N GLU A 34 7.27 11.40 -8.83
CA GLU A 34 8.66 11.82 -9.03
C GLU A 34 9.53 11.25 -7.91
N THR A 35 9.05 11.31 -6.68
CA THR A 35 9.79 10.82 -5.51
C THR A 35 9.47 9.37 -5.14
N SER A 36 8.52 8.73 -5.83
CA SER A 36 7.99 7.40 -5.51
C SER A 36 7.54 7.26 -4.05
N LEU A 37 7.06 8.37 -3.48
CA LEU A 37 6.54 8.44 -2.12
C LEU A 37 5.02 8.26 -2.14
N TYR A 38 4.55 7.37 -1.28
CA TYR A 38 3.14 7.07 -1.07
C TYR A 38 2.79 7.43 0.38
N GLU A 39 1.67 8.08 0.63
CA GLU A 39 1.24 8.46 1.99
C GLU A 39 -0.19 8.00 2.27
N HIS A 40 -0.46 7.69 3.53
CA HIS A 40 -1.72 7.14 4.03
C HIS A 40 -2.14 5.91 3.23
N VAL A 41 -1.37 4.84 3.44
CA VAL A 41 -1.46 3.61 2.66
C VAL A 41 -2.33 2.61 3.41
N PHE A 42 -3.31 2.06 2.70
CA PHE A 42 -4.07 0.87 3.08
C PHE A 42 -3.61 -0.26 2.16
N ALA A 43 -3.25 -1.42 2.70
CA ALA A 43 -2.93 -2.60 1.92
C ALA A 43 -3.70 -3.80 2.45
N TYR A 44 -4.22 -4.62 1.56
CA TYR A 44 -4.82 -5.91 1.85
C TYR A 44 -4.12 -6.97 1.02
N GLY A 45 -3.89 -8.14 1.59
CA GLY A 45 -3.42 -9.29 0.82
C GLY A 45 -3.43 -10.58 1.62
N SER A 46 -3.40 -11.68 0.89
CA SER A 46 -3.24 -13.02 1.43
C SER A 46 -1.79 -13.46 1.27
N ASN A 47 -1.14 -13.84 2.36
CA ASN A 47 0.15 -14.53 2.30
C ASN A 47 0.00 -15.89 2.98
N ALA A 48 0.39 -16.96 2.27
CA ALA A 48 0.33 -18.32 2.80
C ALA A 48 -1.02 -18.70 3.47
N GLY A 49 -2.14 -18.18 2.96
CA GLY A 49 -3.49 -18.47 3.49
C GLY A 49 -3.96 -17.58 4.65
N GLN A 50 -3.14 -16.62 5.09
CA GLN A 50 -3.54 -15.63 6.09
C GLN A 50 -3.81 -14.29 5.43
N ASP A 51 -5.08 -13.89 5.49
CA ASP A 51 -5.50 -12.55 5.09
C ASP A 51 -5.08 -11.53 6.14
N GLY A 52 -4.58 -10.40 5.68
CA GLY A 52 -4.24 -9.29 6.56
C GLY A 52 -4.47 -7.94 5.91
N VAL A 53 -4.72 -6.96 6.77
CA VAL A 53 -4.81 -5.54 6.41
C VAL A 53 -3.63 -4.82 7.05
N ILE A 54 -2.96 -3.95 6.30
CA ILE A 54 -1.90 -3.09 6.80
C ILE A 54 -2.31 -1.63 6.58
N ILE A 55 -2.22 -0.83 7.64
CA ILE A 55 -2.34 0.63 7.57
C ILE A 55 -0.96 1.22 7.82
N ALA A 56 -0.44 2.02 6.91
CA ALA A 56 0.89 2.63 7.02
C ALA A 56 0.84 4.12 6.73
N THR A 57 1.66 4.89 7.46
CA THR A 57 1.76 6.33 7.21
C THR A 57 2.41 6.64 5.87
N ARG A 58 3.39 5.83 5.46
CA ARG A 58 4.20 6.04 4.25
C ARG A 58 4.52 4.71 3.58
N ALA A 59 4.78 4.77 2.28
CA ALA A 59 5.43 3.69 1.56
C ALA A 59 6.35 4.19 0.46
N LYS A 60 7.32 3.36 0.09
CA LYS A 60 8.23 3.60 -1.05
C LYS A 60 8.24 2.38 -1.95
N LYS A 61 8.27 2.63 -3.26
CA LYS A 61 8.48 1.57 -4.23
C LYS A 61 9.96 1.19 -4.26
N GLN A 62 10.24 -0.09 -4.17
CA GLN A 62 11.58 -0.65 -4.32
C GLN A 62 11.60 -1.74 -5.39
N PHE A 63 12.80 -1.96 -5.92
CA PHE A 63 13.10 -2.99 -6.89
C PHE A 63 13.97 -4.04 -6.22
N GLY A 64 13.53 -5.30 -6.27
CA GLY A 64 14.34 -6.44 -5.88
C GLY A 64 15.41 -6.72 -6.94
N GLU A 65 16.48 -7.40 -6.53
CA GLU A 65 17.55 -7.83 -7.45
C GLU A 65 17.02 -8.77 -8.55
N ASN A 66 15.93 -9.48 -8.27
CA ASN A 66 15.23 -10.37 -9.19
C ASN A 66 14.28 -9.64 -10.17
N GLY A 67 14.25 -8.30 -10.15
CA GLY A 67 13.36 -7.48 -10.99
C GLY A 67 11.94 -7.32 -10.44
N ASP A 68 11.63 -7.89 -9.28
CA ASP A 68 10.33 -7.68 -8.65
C ASP A 68 10.20 -6.25 -8.13
N ARG A 69 8.96 -5.77 -8.09
CA ARG A 69 8.61 -4.45 -7.56
C ARG A 69 7.68 -4.63 -6.38
N PHE A 70 8.05 -4.03 -5.26
CA PHE A 70 7.25 -4.09 -4.03
C PHE A 70 7.17 -2.72 -3.37
N LEU A 71 6.15 -2.54 -2.52
CA LEU A 71 6.03 -1.38 -1.66
C LEU A 71 6.59 -1.75 -0.28
N VAL A 72 7.56 -0.97 0.19
CA VAL A 72 8.00 -1.01 1.57
C VAL A 72 7.12 -0.06 2.37
N LEU A 73 6.35 -0.62 3.30
CA LEU A 73 5.44 0.11 4.17
C LEU A 73 6.18 0.56 5.44
N GLU A 74 6.16 1.85 5.74
CA GLU A 74 6.87 2.46 6.86
C GLU A 74 5.88 2.98 7.92
N ASN A 75 6.19 2.72 9.20
CA ASN A 75 5.33 3.04 10.37
C ASN A 75 3.90 2.55 10.17
N GLY A 76 3.77 1.23 9.96
CA GLY A 76 2.48 0.59 9.77
C GLY A 76 2.09 -0.36 10.88
N VAL A 77 0.79 -0.64 10.95
CA VAL A 77 0.20 -1.68 11.81
C VAL A 77 -0.46 -2.71 10.91
N ARG A 78 -0.15 -3.98 11.15
CA ARG A 78 -0.78 -5.12 10.48
C ARG A 78 -1.86 -5.69 11.40
N TYR A 79 -3.06 -5.79 10.86
CA TYR A 79 -4.20 -6.48 11.45
C TYR A 79 -4.37 -7.81 10.73
N GLU A 80 -4.39 -8.89 11.49
CA GLU A 80 -4.66 -10.23 10.98
C GLU A 80 -6.06 -10.64 11.41
N GLY A 81 -6.78 -11.27 10.50
CA GLY A 81 -8.13 -11.74 10.75
C GLY A 81 -8.29 -13.16 10.22
N VAL A 82 -8.94 -14.00 11.00
CA VAL A 82 -9.42 -15.29 10.51
C VAL A 82 -10.75 -15.00 9.82
N ARG A 83 -10.90 -15.46 8.58
CA ARG A 83 -12.25 -15.52 7.97
C ARG A 83 -13.09 -16.41 8.86
N VAL A 84 -14.09 -15.83 9.53
CA VAL A 84 -15.11 -16.65 10.19
C VAL A 84 -15.93 -17.25 9.06
N ASN A 85 -15.64 -18.50 8.71
CA ASN A 85 -16.55 -19.27 7.87
C ASN A 85 -17.86 -19.37 8.64
N GLN A 86 -18.86 -18.63 8.20
CA GLN A 86 -20.22 -18.74 8.72
C GLN A 86 -20.64 -20.21 8.55
N PRO A 87 -21.11 -20.91 9.60
CA PRO A 87 -21.61 -22.25 9.41
C PRO A 87 -22.70 -22.17 8.35
N THR A 88 -22.53 -22.90 7.26
CA THR A 88 -23.65 -23.28 6.41
C THR A 88 -24.44 -24.27 7.26
N ASP A 89 -25.36 -23.76 8.07
CA ASP A 89 -26.35 -24.62 8.70
C ASP A 89 -27.04 -25.40 7.58
N GLY A 90 -26.90 -26.73 7.67
CA GLY A 90 -27.33 -27.70 6.65
C GLY A 90 -28.84 -27.93 6.61
#